data_AF-A0A971H0H5-F1
#
_entry.id   AF-A0A971H0H5-F1
#
_cell.length_a   1.000
_cell.length_b   1.000
_cell.length_c   1.000
_cell.angle_alpha   90.00
_cell.angle_beta   90.00
_cell.angle_gamma   90.00
#
_symmetry.space_group_name_H-M   'P 1'
#
loop_
_entity.id
_entity.type
_entity.pdbx_description
1 polymer ?
#
loop_
_entity_poly.entity_id
_entity_poly.type
_entity_poly.pdbx_seq_one_letter_code
_entity_poly.pdbx_strand_id
1 'polypeptide(L)'
;MKKINRIFFVVMIVYFIIFFAYTRSSFGEEGDILLPITFNEGINNTSLGNAIQRGGDLWIPESAMKSMGVTLIDAQNNKKGFYIKVNNPAKVFGIQELSSLAGESLSLYFASIFEEGTSYFNVVGMEALTGLSFERNSTGVIFYKQNSPLSVLLKNRVPKPPAKNKISLVWAHITRDNPNLAAEETLSGLSILSPTWFNLMDGSGSMANRASVSYVEAAHDKKYQVWALVSNGFSKTNTTLLFKNARGTNMFVARMLAYAKLYNLDG
;
A
#
# COMPACT_ATOMS: atom_id res chain seq x y z
N MET A 1 -5.30 -68.77 -28.19
CA MET A 1 -4.18 -69.28 -27.36
C MET A 1 -3.77 -68.19 -26.36
N LYS A 2 -3.83 -68.51 -25.05
CA LYS A 2 -3.29 -67.80 -23.84
C LYS A 2 -3.69 -66.31 -23.68
N LYS A 3 -4.60 -65.85 -22.79
CA LYS A 3 -4.86 -66.03 -21.33
C LYS A 3 -3.65 -65.77 -20.42
N ILE A 4 -3.89 -65.01 -19.33
CA ILE A 4 -3.05 -64.63 -18.16
C ILE A 4 -2.57 -63.15 -18.27
N ASN A 5 -2.84 -62.17 -17.39
CA ASN A 5 -3.40 -62.16 -16.03
C ASN A 5 -4.17 -60.85 -15.72
N ARG A 6 -5.39 -61.02 -15.18
CA ARG A 6 -6.06 -60.09 -14.28
C ARG A 6 -5.25 -60.02 -12.97
N ILE A 7 -4.99 -58.81 -12.48
CA ILE A 7 -4.73 -58.35 -11.09
C ILE A 7 -3.88 -57.09 -11.23
N PHE A 8 -4.53 -55.98 -11.59
CA PHE A 8 -4.08 -54.60 -11.29
C PHE A 8 -5.25 -53.60 -11.47
N PHE A 9 -6.47 -54.11 -11.30
CA PHE A 9 -7.71 -53.36 -11.26
C PHE A 9 -8.31 -53.76 -9.92
N VAL A 10 -8.22 -52.91 -8.89
CA VAL A 10 -9.10 -52.85 -7.69
C VAL A 10 -8.61 -51.85 -6.60
N VAL A 11 -7.42 -51.25 -6.66
CA VAL A 11 -7.03 -50.21 -5.66
C VAL A 11 -7.32 -48.77 -6.14
N MET A 12 -8.34 -48.58 -6.98
CA MET A 12 -8.76 -47.24 -7.45
C MET A 12 -10.23 -46.94 -7.14
N ILE A 13 -10.76 -47.49 -6.04
CA ILE A 13 -12.08 -47.14 -5.49
C ILE A 13 -11.98 -47.29 -3.96
N VAL A 14 -11.42 -46.30 -3.26
CA VAL A 14 -11.84 -45.77 -1.93
C VAL A 14 -10.91 -44.57 -1.63
N TYR A 15 -11.09 -43.47 -2.36
CA TYR A 15 -10.75 -42.10 -1.90
C TYR A 15 -11.58 -41.11 -2.74
N PHE A 16 -12.85 -41.47 -2.93
CA PHE A 16 -13.92 -40.56 -3.33
C PHE A 16 -14.89 -40.62 -2.16
N ILE A 17 -15.41 -39.46 -1.73
CA ILE A 17 -16.16 -39.22 -0.49
C ILE A 17 -15.24 -38.87 0.69
N ILE A 18 -14.72 -37.63 0.67
CA ILE A 18 -15.08 -36.54 1.61
C ILE A 18 -14.47 -35.29 0.97
N PHE A 19 -15.12 -34.78 -0.09
CA PHE A 19 -14.96 -33.37 -0.45
C PHE A 19 -16.16 -32.69 0.20
N PHE A 20 -15.96 -32.26 1.44
CA PHE A 20 -16.96 -31.59 2.23
C PHE A 20 -17.55 -30.44 1.41
N ALA A 21 -18.88 -30.41 1.37
CA ALA A 21 -19.64 -29.21 1.11
C ALA A 21 -19.18 -28.14 2.10
N TYR A 22 -18.31 -27.23 1.64
CA TYR A 22 -18.31 -25.87 2.13
C TYR A 22 -18.89 -25.02 1.03
N THR A 23 -20.14 -24.67 1.23
CA THR A 23 -20.79 -23.50 0.65
C THR A 23 -19.78 -22.35 0.58
N ARG A 24 -19.42 -21.93 -0.63
CA ARG A 24 -18.70 -20.66 -0.84
C ARG A 24 -19.64 -19.53 -0.47
N SER A 25 -19.61 -19.11 0.79
CA SER A 25 -19.99 -17.76 1.18
C SER A 25 -18.97 -16.79 0.60
N SER A 26 -19.43 -15.62 0.16
CA SER A 26 -18.60 -14.51 -0.32
C SER A 26 -17.46 -14.23 0.67
N PHE A 27 -16.22 -14.50 0.25
CA PHE A 27 -15.02 -14.31 1.06
C PHE A 27 -14.76 -12.81 1.30
N GLY A 28 -14.86 -12.37 2.55
CA GLY A 28 -13.85 -11.45 3.10
C GLY A 28 -12.55 -12.24 3.24
N GLU A 29 -11.42 -11.66 2.86
CA GLU A 29 -10.13 -12.37 2.88
C GLU A 29 -9.71 -12.70 4.32
N GLU A 30 -9.23 -13.92 4.56
CA GLU A 30 -8.85 -14.43 5.88
C GLU A 30 -7.93 -13.46 6.63
N GLY A 31 -8.39 -12.93 7.78
CA GLY A 31 -7.55 -12.16 8.71
C GLY A 31 -7.93 -10.69 8.95
N ASP A 32 -8.99 -10.18 8.33
CA ASP A 32 -9.47 -8.83 8.59
C ASP A 32 -10.09 -8.69 9.99
N ILE A 33 -9.73 -7.61 10.69
CA ILE A 33 -10.30 -7.25 11.98
C ILE A 33 -11.04 -5.92 11.85
N LEU A 34 -12.34 -5.95 12.15
CA LEU A 34 -13.15 -4.74 12.19
C LEU A 34 -12.93 -4.00 13.52
N LEU A 35 -12.56 -2.73 13.43
CA LEU A 35 -12.27 -1.89 14.59
C LEU A 35 -13.16 -0.64 14.60
N PRO A 36 -13.93 -0.38 15.66
CA PRO A 36 -14.68 0.86 15.78
C PRO A 36 -13.77 2.09 15.69
N ILE A 37 -14.20 3.10 14.93
CA ILE A 37 -13.49 4.36 14.75
C ILE A 37 -14.10 5.41 15.65
N THR A 38 -13.27 6.03 16.47
CA THR A 38 -13.59 7.26 17.20
C THR A 38 -12.69 8.38 16.71
N PHE A 39 -13.24 9.57 16.48
CA PHE A 39 -12.47 10.79 16.21
C PHE A 39 -12.62 11.76 17.38
N ASN A 40 -11.49 12.12 17.98
CA ASN A 40 -11.40 13.04 19.10
C ASN A 40 -10.98 14.43 18.59
N GLU A 41 -11.86 15.41 18.80
CA GLU A 41 -11.60 16.82 18.51
C GLU A 41 -11.84 17.65 19.78
N GLY A 42 -10.79 17.77 20.59
CA GLY A 42 -10.88 18.40 21.91
C GLY A 42 -11.70 17.54 22.86
N ILE A 43 -12.89 18.03 23.24
CA ILE A 43 -13.81 17.35 24.17
C ILE A 43 -14.83 16.47 23.40
N ASN A 44 -14.94 16.67 22.09
CA ASN A 44 -15.91 15.95 21.26
C ASN A 44 -15.35 14.61 20.78
N ASN A 45 -16.11 13.54 21.01
CA ASN A 45 -15.82 12.20 20.49
C ASN A 45 -16.91 11.79 19.51
N THR A 46 -16.54 11.53 18.25
CA THR A 46 -17.48 11.14 17.19
C THR A 46 -17.21 9.71 16.76
N SER A 47 -18.23 8.85 16.78
CA SER A 47 -18.15 7.49 16.23
C SER A 47 -18.33 7.54 14.70
N LEU A 48 -17.43 6.90 13.95
CA LEU A 48 -17.36 6.99 12.49
C LEU A 48 -17.43 5.63 11.78
N GLY A 49 -18.11 4.66 12.40
CA GLY A 49 -18.24 3.31 11.87
C GLY A 49 -17.00 2.46 12.18
N ASN A 50 -16.65 1.53 11.28
CA ASN A 50 -15.56 0.59 11.49
C ASN A 50 -14.44 0.77 10.45
N ALA A 51 -13.21 0.66 10.92
CA ALA A 51 -12.02 0.44 10.12
C ALA A 51 -11.84 -1.05 9.84
N ILE A 52 -11.11 -1.36 8.77
CA ILE A 52 -10.62 -2.70 8.49
C ILE A 52 -9.11 -2.71 8.78
N GLN A 53 -8.68 -3.50 9.76
CA GLN A 53 -7.28 -3.82 9.94
C GLN A 53 -6.96 -5.08 9.12
N ARG A 54 -5.99 -4.96 8.19
CA ARG A 54 -5.49 -6.05 7.35
C ARG A 54 -3.97 -6.12 7.45
N GLY A 55 -3.45 -7.11 8.17
CA GLY A 55 -2.03 -7.14 8.53
C GLY A 55 -1.64 -5.91 9.36
N GLY A 56 -0.60 -5.18 8.92
CA GLY A 56 -0.19 -3.92 9.55
C GLY A 56 -0.97 -2.68 9.08
N ASP A 57 -1.66 -2.78 7.95
CA ASP A 57 -2.40 -1.68 7.33
C ASP A 57 -3.75 -1.44 8.02
N LEU A 58 -4.22 -0.20 7.97
CA LEU A 58 -5.48 0.23 8.57
C LEU A 58 -6.28 1.05 7.56
N TRP A 59 -7.39 0.47 7.12
CA TRP A 59 -8.23 0.97 6.05
C TRP A 59 -9.46 1.66 6.64
N ILE A 60 -9.60 2.95 6.34
CA ILE A 60 -10.66 3.81 6.87
C ILE A 60 -11.65 4.15 5.76
N PRO A 61 -12.98 4.03 6.00
CA PRO A 61 -13.98 4.43 5.03
C PRO A 61 -13.78 5.87 4.55
N GLU A 62 -13.99 6.12 3.26
CA GLU A 62 -13.93 7.47 2.68
C GLU A 62 -14.83 8.47 3.44
N SER A 63 -16.02 8.03 3.85
CA SER A 63 -16.96 8.85 4.64
C SER A 63 -16.39 9.26 5.99
N ALA A 64 -15.71 8.35 6.70
CA ALA A 64 -15.03 8.65 7.96
C ALA A 64 -13.86 9.61 7.74
N MET A 65 -13.04 9.41 6.69
CA MET A 65 -11.96 10.33 6.32
C MET A 65 -12.49 11.74 6.06
N LYS A 66 -13.61 11.86 5.34
CA LYS A 66 -14.28 13.13 5.06
C LYS A 66 -14.81 13.79 6.34
N SER A 67 -15.43 13.02 7.24
CA SER A 67 -15.89 13.51 8.55
C SER A 67 -14.74 14.03 9.42
N MET A 68 -13.54 13.45 9.28
CA MET A 68 -12.31 13.92 9.94
C MET A 68 -11.64 15.09 9.21
N GLY A 69 -12.25 15.64 8.15
CA GLY A 69 -11.75 16.80 7.41
C GLY A 69 -10.67 16.49 6.38
N VAL A 70 -10.52 15.23 5.96
CA VAL A 70 -9.59 14.85 4.89
C VAL A 70 -10.33 14.84 3.55
N THR A 71 -9.78 15.56 2.57
CA THR A 71 -10.31 15.56 1.21
C THR A 71 -9.63 14.47 0.38
N LEU A 72 -10.39 13.44 0.04
CA LEU A 72 -10.00 12.41 -0.92
C LEU A 72 -10.75 12.67 -2.24
N ILE A 73 -10.05 12.65 -3.36
CA ILE A 73 -10.63 12.82 -4.70
C ILE A 73 -10.64 11.44 -5.38
N ASP A 74 -11.80 10.92 -5.81
CA ASP A 74 -11.85 9.67 -6.58
C ASP A 74 -11.00 9.83 -7.86
N ALA A 75 -9.95 9.01 -7.97
CA ALA A 75 -8.90 9.23 -8.95
C ALA A 75 -9.33 8.96 -10.40
N GLN A 76 -10.35 8.13 -10.59
CA GLN A 76 -10.76 7.68 -11.92
C GLN A 76 -12.29 7.51 -12.01
N ASN A 77 -13.04 8.09 -11.06
CA ASN A 77 -14.49 7.88 -10.89
C ASN A 77 -14.87 6.39 -10.89
N ASN A 78 -13.97 5.55 -10.37
CA ASN A 78 -14.10 4.10 -10.41
C ASN A 78 -13.94 3.46 -9.03
N LYS A 79 -13.80 4.27 -7.98
CA LYS A 79 -13.67 3.82 -6.59
C LYS A 79 -12.44 2.95 -6.30
N LYS A 80 -11.45 2.89 -7.20
CA LYS A 80 -10.23 2.06 -7.04
C LYS A 80 -9.07 2.79 -6.40
N GLY A 81 -9.18 4.09 -6.18
CA GLY A 81 -8.13 4.87 -5.52
C GLY A 81 -8.46 6.33 -5.39
N PHE A 82 -7.66 7.01 -4.58
CA PHE A 82 -7.84 8.41 -4.22
C PHE A 82 -6.64 9.24 -4.64
N TYR A 83 -6.87 10.47 -5.08
CA TYR A 83 -5.86 11.50 -5.09
C TYR A 83 -5.92 12.33 -3.81
N ILE A 84 -4.74 12.59 -3.24
CA ILE A 84 -4.52 13.63 -2.24
C ILE A 84 -3.70 14.73 -2.88
N LYS A 85 -4.20 15.97 -2.80
CA LYS A 85 -3.47 17.16 -3.24
C LYS A 85 -2.54 17.62 -2.12
N VAL A 86 -1.24 17.57 -2.36
CA VAL A 86 -0.22 18.10 -1.44
C VAL A 86 0.14 19.51 -1.87
N ASN A 87 -0.11 20.50 -1.00
CA ASN A 87 0.31 21.88 -1.22
C ASN A 87 1.75 22.06 -0.71
N ASN A 88 2.57 22.87 -1.38
CA ASN A 88 3.98 23.08 -1.07
C ASN A 88 4.76 21.77 -0.90
N PRO A 89 4.77 20.87 -1.90
CA PRO A 89 5.36 19.53 -1.77
C PRO A 89 6.84 19.57 -1.35
N ALA A 90 7.60 20.57 -1.81
CA ALA A 90 8.99 20.75 -1.40
C ALA A 90 9.16 20.90 0.12
N LYS A 91 8.24 21.62 0.78
CA LYS A 91 8.23 21.79 2.24
C LYS A 91 7.75 20.52 2.95
N VAL A 92 6.67 19.89 2.45
CA VAL A 92 6.09 18.69 3.07
C VAL A 92 7.08 17.53 3.07
N PHE A 93 7.77 17.30 1.95
CA PHE A 93 8.74 16.21 1.81
C PHE A 93 10.17 16.60 2.18
N GLY A 94 10.48 17.89 2.30
CA GLY A 94 11.84 18.38 2.54
C GLY A 94 12.77 18.13 1.36
N ILE A 95 12.28 18.29 0.13
CA ILE A 95 12.99 18.06 -1.14
C ILE A 95 12.82 19.31 -2.00
N GLN A 96 13.86 20.14 -2.11
CA GLN A 96 13.76 21.46 -2.76
C GLN A 96 13.46 21.36 -4.26
N GLU A 97 13.95 20.31 -4.91
CA GLU A 97 13.78 20.03 -6.33
C GLU A 97 12.30 19.89 -6.72
N LEU A 98 11.43 19.52 -5.78
CA LEU A 98 9.99 19.42 -6.02
C LEU A 98 9.37 20.77 -6.41
N SER A 99 9.95 21.90 -5.98
CA SER A 99 9.49 23.23 -6.42
C SER A 99 9.67 23.41 -7.93
N SER A 100 10.80 22.97 -8.50
CA SER A 100 11.02 23.01 -9.95
C SER A 100 10.27 21.93 -10.72
N LEU A 101 10.06 20.76 -10.11
CA LEU A 101 9.44 19.62 -10.80
C LEU A 101 7.91 19.70 -10.82
N ALA A 102 7.29 20.07 -9.69
CA ALA A 102 5.84 20.05 -9.51
C ALA A 102 5.22 21.44 -9.23
N GLY A 103 6.02 22.41 -8.77
CA GLY A 103 5.54 23.72 -8.35
C GLY A 103 4.82 23.67 -6.99
N GLU A 104 3.79 24.50 -6.85
CA GLU A 104 3.08 24.74 -5.59
C GLU A 104 2.18 23.58 -5.13
N SER A 105 1.87 22.63 -6.01
CA SER A 105 1.04 21.49 -5.63
C SER A 105 1.35 20.22 -6.42
N LEU A 106 1.24 19.09 -5.74
CA LEU A 106 1.42 17.76 -6.32
C LEU A 106 0.28 16.83 -5.89
N SER A 107 -0.43 16.25 -6.87
CA SER A 107 -1.45 15.22 -6.60
C SER A 107 -0.80 13.84 -6.56
N LEU A 108 -0.99 13.13 -5.45
CA LEU A 108 -0.51 11.77 -5.20
C LEU A 108 -1.67 10.79 -5.17
N TYR A 109 -1.52 9.67 -5.87
CA TYR A 109 -2.47 8.57 -5.95
C TYR A 109 -2.21 7.53 -4.84
N PHE A 110 -3.29 7.01 -4.27
CA PHE A 110 -3.27 5.91 -3.32
C PHE A 110 -4.34 4.90 -3.71
N ALA A 111 -3.96 3.62 -3.77
CA ALA A 111 -4.92 2.55 -4.00
C ALA A 111 -5.96 2.49 -2.87
N SER A 112 -7.20 2.20 -3.22
CA SER A 112 -8.29 1.93 -2.29
C SER A 112 -8.57 0.43 -2.28
N ILE A 113 -9.01 -0.11 -1.14
CA ILE A 113 -9.84 -1.32 -1.16
C ILE A 113 -11.29 -0.91 -1.32
N PHE A 114 -12.09 -1.76 -1.96
CA PHE A 114 -13.51 -1.50 -2.21
C PHE A 114 -14.33 -2.70 -1.76
N GLU A 115 -15.10 -2.52 -0.71
CA GLU A 115 -15.86 -3.59 -0.05
C GLU A 115 -17.27 -3.11 0.26
N GLU A 116 -18.26 -3.94 -0.08
CA GLU A 116 -19.68 -3.67 0.22
C GLU A 116 -20.16 -2.28 -0.22
N GLY A 117 -19.65 -1.76 -1.34
CA GLY A 117 -20.04 -0.44 -1.85
C GLY A 117 -19.24 0.74 -1.29
N THR A 118 -18.32 0.48 -0.36
CA THR A 118 -17.50 1.48 0.35
C THR A 118 -16.05 1.41 -0.09
N SER A 119 -15.47 2.57 -0.37
CA SER A 119 -14.04 2.72 -0.64
C SER A 119 -13.31 3.05 0.66
N TYR A 120 -12.15 2.44 0.88
CA TYR A 120 -11.34 2.65 2.06
C TYR A 120 -9.93 3.12 1.73
N PHE A 121 -9.43 4.05 2.53
CA PHE A 121 -8.10 4.62 2.42
C PHE A 121 -7.19 4.08 3.52
N ASN A 122 -5.99 3.60 3.16
CA ASN A 122 -4.99 3.20 4.15
C ASN A 122 -4.35 4.43 4.80
N VAL A 123 -4.51 4.59 6.12
CA VAL A 123 -4.01 5.76 6.85
C VAL A 123 -2.61 5.59 7.43
N VAL A 124 -2.04 4.38 7.41
CA VAL A 124 -0.76 4.10 8.08
C VAL A 124 0.37 4.91 7.44
N GLY A 125 1.02 5.76 8.24
CA GLY A 125 2.11 6.61 7.80
C GLY A 125 1.69 7.78 6.89
N MET A 126 0.40 8.11 6.83
CA MET A 126 -0.15 9.20 6.02
C MET A 126 -0.36 10.49 6.82
N GLU A 127 0.16 10.58 8.05
CA GLU A 127 -0.14 11.65 9.00
C GLU A 127 0.25 13.03 8.43
N ALA A 128 1.39 13.11 7.75
CA ALA A 128 1.87 14.34 7.11
C ALA A 128 0.97 14.82 5.96
N LEU A 129 0.16 13.94 5.37
CA LEU A 129 -0.74 14.25 4.26
C LEU A 129 -2.17 14.49 4.73
N THR A 130 -2.62 13.79 5.78
CA THR A 130 -3.99 13.84 6.29
C THR A 130 -4.15 14.80 7.47
N GLY A 131 -3.07 15.12 8.18
CA GLY A 131 -3.14 15.86 9.45
C GLY A 131 -3.79 15.06 10.58
N LEU A 132 -3.82 13.73 10.46
CA LEU A 132 -4.40 12.82 11.44
C LEU A 132 -3.34 11.86 11.96
N SER A 133 -3.33 11.62 13.27
CA SER A 133 -2.68 10.47 13.90
C SER A 133 -3.76 9.60 14.54
N PHE A 134 -3.39 8.37 14.91
CA PHE A 134 -4.29 7.46 15.59
C PHE A 134 -3.56 6.60 16.62
N GLU A 135 -4.31 6.17 17.63
CA GLU A 135 -3.91 5.14 18.58
C GLU A 135 -4.83 3.92 18.41
N ARG A 136 -4.24 2.73 18.46
CA ARG A 136 -4.97 1.45 18.43
C ARG A 136 -5.01 0.87 19.84
N ASN A 137 -6.17 0.36 20.24
CA ASN A 137 -6.32 -0.38 21.49
C ASN A 137 -7.26 -1.58 21.27
N SER A 138 -7.52 -2.36 22.33
CA SER A 138 -8.37 -3.55 22.25
C SER A 138 -9.84 -3.27 21.91
N THR A 139 -10.28 -2.02 21.98
CA THR A 139 -11.67 -1.60 21.77
C THR A 139 -11.91 -0.87 20.44
N GLY A 140 -10.86 -0.46 19.74
CA GLY A 140 -10.97 0.23 18.46
C GLY A 140 -9.77 1.11 18.13
N VAL A 141 -10.00 2.08 17.24
CA VAL A 141 -9.02 3.07 16.83
C VAL A 141 -9.53 4.47 17.14
N ILE A 142 -8.67 5.27 17.78
CA ILE A 142 -8.96 6.65 18.15
C ILE A 142 -8.09 7.57 17.30
N PHE A 143 -8.71 8.41 16.48
CA PHE A 143 -8.06 9.42 15.65
C PHE A 143 -8.06 10.78 16.35
N TYR A 144 -7.01 11.56 16.09
CA TYR A 144 -6.88 12.93 16.56
C TYR A 144 -6.06 13.77 15.57
N LYS A 145 -6.21 15.09 15.66
CA LYS A 145 -5.47 16.02 14.81
C LYS A 145 -3.99 16.08 15.21
N GLN A 146 -3.13 16.12 14.21
CA GLN A 146 -1.69 16.23 14.37
C GLN A 146 -1.11 17.13 13.28
N ASN A 147 0.03 17.77 13.54
CA ASN A 147 0.69 18.66 12.59
C ASN A 147 2.21 18.47 12.54
N SER A 148 2.71 17.32 13.02
CA SER A 148 4.13 17.03 13.00
C SER A 148 4.64 16.98 11.56
N PRO A 149 5.80 17.58 11.25
CA PRO A 149 6.38 17.50 9.93
C PRO A 149 6.84 16.06 9.64
N LEU A 150 6.83 15.67 8.36
CA LEU A 150 7.23 14.33 7.93
C LEU A 150 8.63 13.95 8.42
N SER A 151 9.56 14.92 8.51
CA SER A 151 10.92 14.69 9.01
C SER A 151 10.98 14.26 10.49
N VAL A 152 10.01 14.64 11.31
CA VAL A 152 9.89 14.19 12.70
C VAL A 152 9.22 12.82 12.73
N LEU A 153 8.14 12.63 11.97
CA LEU A 153 7.43 11.36 11.88
C LEU A 153 8.34 10.22 11.41
N LEU A 154 9.18 10.47 10.42
CA LEU A 154 10.15 9.48 9.90
C LEU A 154 11.20 9.04 10.94
N LYS A 155 11.50 9.86 11.96
CA LYS A 155 12.44 9.48 13.04
C LYS A 155 11.83 8.46 14.01
N ASN A 156 10.50 8.42 14.08
CA ASN A 156 9.77 7.48 14.94
C ASN A 156 9.50 6.14 14.25
N ARG A 157 9.78 6.03 12.94
CA ARG A 157 9.63 4.80 12.17
C ARG A 157 10.83 3.87 12.35
N VAL A 158 10.66 2.62 11.92
CA VAL A 158 11.76 1.65 11.88
C VAL A 158 12.92 2.19 11.04
N PRO A 159 14.14 2.33 11.62
CA PRO A 159 15.29 2.87 10.91
C PRO A 159 15.65 2.06 9.67
N LYS A 160 16.10 2.76 8.62
CA LYS A 160 16.61 2.12 7.41
C LYS A 160 17.78 1.18 7.72
N PRO A 161 17.82 -0.04 7.18
CA PRO A 161 18.96 -0.92 7.36
C PRO A 161 20.18 -0.41 6.59
N PRO A 162 21.40 -0.71 7.06
CA PRO A 162 22.62 -0.34 6.33
C PRO A 162 22.69 -1.07 4.99
N ALA A 163 23.24 -0.41 3.98
CA ALA A 163 23.54 -1.05 2.71
C ALA A 163 24.55 -2.19 2.91
N LYS A 164 24.30 -3.34 2.28
CA LYS A 164 25.20 -4.50 2.31
C LYS A 164 26.15 -4.44 1.11
N ASN A 165 27.41 -4.79 1.31
CA ASN A 165 28.42 -4.83 0.22
C ASN A 165 28.06 -5.84 -0.88
N LYS A 166 27.42 -6.95 -0.52
CA LYS A 166 26.87 -7.93 -1.46
C LYS A 166 25.37 -7.74 -1.58
N ILE A 167 24.91 -7.58 -2.81
CA ILE A 167 23.50 -7.43 -3.14
C ILE A 167 22.93 -8.81 -3.45
N SER A 168 21.91 -9.21 -2.67
CA SER A 168 20.96 -10.25 -3.03
C SER A 168 19.58 -9.62 -3.04
N LEU A 169 18.87 -9.75 -4.16
CA LEU A 169 17.60 -9.08 -4.42
C LEU A 169 16.57 -10.11 -4.85
N VAL A 170 15.34 -9.96 -4.36
CA VAL A 170 14.17 -10.69 -4.87
C VAL A 170 13.08 -9.73 -5.32
N TRP A 171 12.42 -10.07 -6.42
CA TRP A 171 11.23 -9.35 -6.87
C TRP A 171 10.00 -9.87 -6.12
N ALA A 172 9.31 -8.97 -5.42
CA ALA A 172 8.04 -9.26 -4.77
C ALA A 172 6.91 -8.88 -5.73
N HIS A 173 6.26 -9.88 -6.32
CA HIS A 173 5.16 -9.63 -7.26
C HIS A 173 3.87 -9.30 -6.51
N ILE A 174 3.56 -8.01 -6.42
CA ILE A 174 2.42 -7.45 -5.70
C ILE A 174 1.44 -6.88 -6.72
N THR A 175 0.26 -7.50 -6.81
CA THR A 175 -0.77 -7.16 -7.80
C THR A 175 -1.84 -6.22 -7.25
N ARG A 176 -2.37 -6.50 -6.06
CA ARG A 176 -3.42 -5.71 -5.41
C ARG A 176 -3.05 -5.40 -3.97
N ASP A 177 -2.95 -6.44 -3.13
CA ASP A 177 -2.70 -6.31 -1.70
C ASP A 177 -1.25 -6.65 -1.34
N ASN A 178 -0.71 -5.94 -0.36
CA ASN A 178 0.59 -6.28 0.21
C ASN A 178 0.43 -7.47 1.16
N PRO A 179 1.32 -8.47 1.11
CA PRO A 179 1.30 -9.52 2.11
C PRO A 179 1.68 -8.95 3.49
N ASN A 180 1.27 -9.65 4.55
CA ASN A 180 1.71 -9.32 5.90
C ASN A 180 3.16 -9.80 6.10
N LEU A 181 4.12 -9.03 5.60
CA LEU A 181 5.55 -9.38 5.64
C LEU A 181 6.04 -9.63 7.08
N ALA A 182 5.45 -9.00 8.09
CA ALA A 182 5.81 -9.22 9.49
C ALA A 182 5.54 -10.67 9.96
N ALA A 183 4.56 -11.35 9.37
CA ALA A 183 4.22 -12.74 9.66
C ALA A 183 5.05 -13.76 8.87
N GLU A 184 5.79 -13.33 7.85
CA GLU A 184 6.64 -14.21 7.06
C GLU A 184 7.98 -14.49 7.77
N GLU A 185 8.65 -15.58 7.43
CA GLU A 185 10.00 -15.86 7.96
C GLU A 185 11.06 -14.96 7.33
N THR A 186 12.15 -14.71 8.07
CA THR A 186 13.30 -13.96 7.54
C THR A 186 14.16 -14.90 6.68
N LEU A 187 14.24 -14.62 5.39
CA LEU A 187 15.20 -15.21 4.46
C LEU A 187 16.64 -14.78 4.76
N SER A 188 17.46 -15.72 5.19
CA SER A 188 18.89 -15.49 5.42
C SER A 188 19.63 -15.17 4.12
N GLY A 189 20.59 -14.24 4.18
CA GLY A 189 21.39 -13.82 3.02
C GLY A 189 20.71 -12.85 2.06
N LEU A 190 19.41 -12.57 2.22
CA LEU A 190 18.71 -11.56 1.42
C LEU A 190 19.10 -10.14 1.86
N SER A 191 19.27 -9.24 0.90
CA SER A 191 19.61 -7.83 1.14
C SER A 191 18.44 -6.90 0.82
N ILE A 192 17.77 -7.12 -0.31
CA ILE A 192 16.79 -6.18 -0.89
C ILE A 192 15.51 -6.92 -1.29
N LEU A 193 14.37 -6.34 -0.91
CA LEU A 193 13.06 -6.65 -1.46
C LEU A 193 12.69 -5.61 -2.53
N SER A 194 12.29 -6.09 -3.71
CA SER A 194 11.88 -5.24 -4.83
C SER A 194 10.40 -5.42 -5.16
N PRO A 195 9.47 -4.78 -4.43
CA PRO A 195 8.04 -4.92 -4.66
C PRO A 195 7.56 -4.18 -5.92
N THR A 196 6.64 -4.77 -6.68
CA THR A 196 6.06 -4.19 -7.92
C THR A 196 4.98 -3.12 -7.63
N TRP A 197 5.38 -2.01 -6.99
CA TRP A 197 4.42 -1.03 -6.45
C TRP A 197 4.02 0.10 -7.40
N PHE A 198 4.97 0.65 -8.13
CA PHE A 198 4.74 1.85 -8.92
C PHE A 198 4.51 1.50 -10.38
N ASN A 199 3.53 2.15 -11.00
CA ASN A 199 3.25 1.94 -12.42
C ASN A 199 2.87 3.24 -13.14
N LEU A 200 3.52 3.53 -14.26
CA LEU A 200 3.16 4.63 -15.14
C LEU A 200 1.76 4.41 -15.73
N MET A 201 0.87 5.38 -15.52
CA MET A 201 -0.52 5.26 -15.97
C MET A 201 -0.76 5.92 -17.33
N ASP A 202 -0.11 7.05 -17.61
CA ASP A 202 -0.35 7.86 -18.80
C ASP A 202 0.83 8.81 -19.10
N GLY A 203 0.75 9.56 -20.22
CA GLY A 203 1.76 10.54 -20.62
C GLY A 203 1.79 11.85 -19.84
N SER A 204 0.90 12.04 -18.86
CA SER A 204 0.91 13.21 -17.96
C SER A 204 1.80 12.98 -16.72
N GLY A 205 2.40 11.79 -16.60
CA GLY A 205 3.22 11.41 -15.46
C GLY A 205 2.42 10.90 -14.26
N SER A 206 1.16 10.50 -14.47
CA SER A 206 0.36 9.83 -13.44
C SER A 206 0.98 8.48 -13.07
N MET A 207 0.91 8.14 -11.78
CA MET A 207 1.55 6.95 -11.24
C MET A 207 0.60 6.23 -10.29
N ALA A 208 0.30 4.97 -10.60
CA ALA A 208 -0.36 4.08 -9.67
C ALA A 208 0.63 3.69 -8.58
N ASN A 209 0.13 3.55 -7.35
CA ASN A 209 0.93 3.31 -6.17
C ASN A 209 0.24 2.27 -5.28
N ARG A 210 0.99 1.22 -4.94
CA ARG A 210 0.58 0.12 -4.04
C ARG A 210 1.49 -0.01 -2.82
N ALA A 211 2.35 0.97 -2.57
CA ALA A 211 3.28 0.93 -1.46
C ALA A 211 2.54 0.95 -0.10
N SER A 212 3.13 0.28 0.88
CA SER A 212 2.62 0.19 2.24
C SER A 212 3.74 0.53 3.22
N VAL A 213 3.47 1.45 4.15
CA VAL A 213 4.41 1.79 5.22
C VAL A 213 4.62 0.58 6.13
N SER A 214 3.56 -0.16 6.45
CA SER A 214 3.63 -1.38 7.24
C SER A 214 4.56 -2.43 6.64
N TYR A 215 4.53 -2.58 5.30
CA TYR A 215 5.44 -3.47 4.59
C TYR A 215 6.90 -3.02 4.69
N VAL A 216 7.16 -1.72 4.52
CA VAL A 216 8.53 -1.17 4.62
C VAL A 216 9.09 -1.31 6.03
N GLU A 217 8.28 -1.04 7.05
CA GLU A 217 8.71 -1.18 8.45
C GLU A 217 9.02 -2.64 8.79
N ALA A 218 8.15 -3.58 8.37
CA ALA A 218 8.41 -5.01 8.53
C ALA A 218 9.69 -5.47 7.78
N ALA A 219 9.97 -4.91 6.61
CA ALA A 219 11.20 -5.18 5.87
C ALA A 219 12.44 -4.65 6.60
N HIS A 220 12.38 -3.42 7.11
CA HIS A 220 13.48 -2.80 7.87
C HIS A 220 13.77 -3.54 9.18
N ASP A 221 12.74 -4.01 9.88
CA ASP A 221 12.90 -4.84 11.09
C ASP A 221 13.66 -6.13 10.79
N LYS A 222 13.36 -6.74 9.63
CA LYS A 222 14.06 -7.91 9.08
C LYS A 222 15.41 -7.59 8.43
N LYS A 223 15.86 -6.33 8.48
CA LYS A 223 17.12 -5.83 7.89
C LYS A 223 17.19 -5.95 6.37
N TYR A 224 16.04 -5.86 5.70
CA TYR A 224 15.93 -5.74 4.25
C TYR A 224 15.76 -4.29 3.83
N GLN A 225 16.49 -3.89 2.81
CA GLN A 225 16.18 -2.67 2.09
C GLN A 225 14.96 -2.89 1.20
N VAL A 226 14.18 -1.83 0.98
CA VAL A 226 13.05 -1.84 0.02
C VAL A 226 13.38 -0.94 -1.15
N TRP A 227 13.55 -1.57 -2.32
CA TRP A 227 13.78 -0.88 -3.60
C TRP A 227 12.54 -1.01 -4.46
N ALA A 228 11.69 0.02 -4.46
CA ALA A 228 10.38 -0.12 -5.09
C ALA A 228 10.49 -0.14 -6.62
N LEU A 229 9.96 -1.19 -7.25
CA LEU A 229 9.98 -1.31 -8.69
C LEU A 229 9.00 -0.32 -9.32
N VAL A 230 9.51 0.44 -10.28
CA VAL A 230 8.74 1.35 -11.14
C VAL A 230 8.53 0.70 -12.51
N SER A 231 7.29 0.28 -12.78
CA SER A 231 6.89 -0.34 -14.03
C SER A 231 6.29 0.68 -15.00
N ASN A 232 6.39 0.40 -16.30
CA ASN A 232 5.59 1.07 -17.33
C ASN A 232 4.38 0.23 -17.78
N GLY A 233 4.12 -0.89 -17.11
CA GLY A 233 3.05 -1.84 -17.43
C GLY A 233 3.20 -2.46 -18.81
N PHE A 234 4.42 -2.49 -19.36
CA PHE A 234 4.71 -2.87 -20.75
C PHE A 234 3.99 -2.01 -21.80
N SER A 235 3.52 -0.81 -21.43
CA SER A 235 2.86 0.11 -22.35
C SER A 235 3.88 0.99 -23.09
N LYS A 236 4.22 0.59 -24.33
CA LYS A 236 5.01 1.40 -25.26
C LYS A 236 4.37 2.78 -25.48
N THR A 237 3.04 2.83 -25.56
CA THR A 237 2.27 4.06 -25.76
C THR A 237 2.48 5.04 -24.59
N ASN A 238 2.28 4.59 -23.35
CA ASN A 238 2.45 5.46 -22.17
C ASN A 238 3.89 5.98 -22.07
N THR A 239 4.86 5.10 -22.30
CA THR A 239 6.29 5.46 -22.27
C THR A 239 6.61 6.52 -23.33
N THR A 240 6.10 6.35 -24.55
CA THR A 240 6.31 7.30 -25.66
C THR A 240 5.68 8.66 -25.35
N LEU A 241 4.45 8.68 -24.82
CA LEU A 241 3.75 9.91 -24.46
C LEU A 241 4.45 10.65 -23.31
N LEU A 242 4.94 9.91 -22.31
CA LEU A 242 5.68 10.50 -21.18
C LEU A 242 6.95 11.22 -21.66
N PHE A 243 7.79 10.56 -22.44
CA PHE A 243 9.06 11.15 -22.89
C PHE A 243 8.90 12.27 -23.92
N LYS A 244 7.74 12.39 -24.57
CA LYS A 244 7.38 13.55 -25.40
C LYS A 244 6.84 14.73 -24.60
N ASN A 245 6.56 14.55 -23.31
CA ASN A 245 5.96 15.54 -22.44
C ASN A 245 6.93 15.88 -21.30
N ALA A 246 7.71 16.96 -21.45
CA ALA A 246 8.67 17.41 -20.43
C ALA A 246 7.99 17.65 -19.07
N ARG A 247 6.80 18.27 -19.06
CA ARG A 247 6.02 18.46 -17.83
C ARG A 247 5.59 17.14 -17.22
N GLY A 248 5.12 16.20 -18.04
CA GLY A 248 4.74 14.86 -17.60
C GLY A 248 5.91 14.10 -16.98
N THR A 249 7.09 14.19 -17.60
CA THR A 249 8.33 13.61 -17.07
C THR A 249 8.69 14.21 -15.71
N ASN A 250 8.65 15.55 -15.57
CA ASN A 250 8.92 16.22 -14.30
C ASN A 250 7.92 15.79 -13.20
N MET A 251 6.63 15.70 -13.54
CA MET A 251 5.60 15.26 -12.61
C MET A 251 5.79 13.80 -12.19
N PHE A 252 6.21 12.93 -13.09
CA PHE A 252 6.51 11.52 -12.78
C PHE A 252 7.69 11.42 -11.80
N VAL A 253 8.77 12.15 -12.05
CA VAL A 253 9.93 12.23 -11.14
C VAL A 253 9.54 12.80 -9.78
N ALA A 254 8.74 13.88 -9.74
CA ALA A 254 8.26 14.46 -8.50
C ALA A 254 7.48 13.46 -7.63
N ARG A 255 6.63 12.63 -8.27
CA ARG A 255 5.89 11.57 -7.57
C ARG A 255 6.79 10.47 -7.03
N MET A 256 7.80 10.04 -7.80
CA MET A 256 8.80 9.07 -7.31
C MET A 256 9.51 9.60 -6.06
N LEU A 257 10.00 10.85 -6.09
CA LEU A 257 10.67 11.47 -4.95
C LEU A 257 9.74 11.60 -3.73
N ALA A 258 8.51 12.04 -3.95
CA ALA A 258 7.52 12.19 -2.88
C ALA A 258 7.17 10.83 -2.24
N TYR A 259 6.91 9.79 -3.03
CA TYR A 259 6.63 8.45 -2.51
C TYR A 259 7.84 7.84 -1.82
N ALA A 260 9.04 7.93 -2.40
CA ALA A 260 10.25 7.42 -1.78
C ALA A 260 10.46 8.02 -0.37
N LYS A 261 10.21 9.33 -0.22
CA LYS A 261 10.27 9.99 1.06
C LYS A 261 9.14 9.59 2.00
N LEU A 262 7.90 9.56 1.51
CA LEU A 262 6.70 9.24 2.28
C LEU A 262 6.75 7.83 2.87
N TYR A 263 7.17 6.84 2.08
CA TYR A 263 7.26 5.43 2.50
C TYR A 263 8.59 5.08 3.15
N ASN A 264 9.56 6.01 3.22
CA ASN A 264 10.89 5.78 3.75
C ASN A 264 11.71 4.72 2.97
N LEU A 265 11.57 4.68 1.63
CA LEU A 265 12.21 3.70 0.76
C LEU A 265 13.74 3.87 0.68
N ASP A 266 14.45 2.78 0.43
CA ASP A 266 15.93 2.75 0.35
C ASP A 266 16.47 2.91 -1.07
N GLY A 267 15.64 2.65 -2.10
CA GLY A 267 16.00 2.70 -3.51
C GLY A 267 14.80 2.67 -4.45
#